data_AF-A0A371Y4P4-F1
#
_entry.id   AF-A0A371Y4P4-F1
#
_cell.length_a   1.000
_cell.length_b   1.000
_cell.length_c   1.000
_cell.angle_alpha   90.00
_cell.angle_beta   90.00
_cell.angle_gamma   90.00
#
_symmetry.space_group_name_H-M   'P 1'
#
loop_
_entity.id
_entity.type
_entity.pdbx_description
1 polymer ?
#
loop_
_entity_poly.entity_id
_entity_poly.type
_entity_poly.pdbx_seq_one_letter_code
_entity_poly.pdbx_strand_id
1 'polypeptide(L)'
;MRPTTEAPAPGGDDPALPARRPATGRAVLVLVLVAAAAVIPLLGPSAALDGTGEAAAPGVTGVALLRTVLFAALCVQAGELFAERLARRVPGAPSADGPRGWSAYAPWAGFLAALGLASIVANGNLVPHALSDLDIAGLYGTRDGTLALLEVNAFVVAALCARSRRPAAALAPLAAVVVAEALRAHPPAEHTAYLGSALTVVHLTCAALWVGGLLHVLRTLRRWRTTAPEAGAALLGLYARVAAVLLAAITATGVCSTLRRMPVGTVLDQLVTTAYGRTLLAKVILVAVVSVFALSARRRLRHGDLGAAYVPARAEVAALGVVVAVSAVLTALPLPIRWS
;
A
#
# COMPACT_ATOMS: atom_id res chain seq x y z
N MET A 1 1.31 -30.44 -82.36
CA MET A 1 2.56 -30.04 -81.70
C MET A 1 2.23 -29.66 -80.26
N ARG A 2 2.61 -30.46 -79.26
CA ARG A 2 2.76 -30.03 -77.85
C ARG A 2 4.19 -29.47 -77.72
N PRO A 3 4.46 -28.44 -76.90
CA PRO A 3 4.70 -28.68 -75.46
C PRO A 3 4.25 -27.57 -74.47
N THR A 4 3.96 -28.05 -73.26
CA THR A 4 4.05 -27.50 -71.88
C THR A 4 4.24 -26.01 -71.61
N THR A 5 3.45 -25.50 -70.66
CA THR A 5 3.90 -24.45 -69.73
C THR A 5 3.44 -24.82 -68.32
N GLU A 6 4.41 -24.88 -67.41
CA GLU A 6 4.30 -25.22 -65.99
C GLU A 6 3.34 -24.31 -65.22
N ALA A 7 2.59 -24.91 -64.30
CA ALA A 7 1.94 -24.19 -63.20
C ALA A 7 2.98 -23.86 -62.12
N PRO A 8 3.06 -22.61 -61.62
CA PRO A 8 3.86 -22.33 -60.43
C PRO A 8 3.11 -22.77 -59.17
N ALA A 9 3.86 -23.41 -58.27
CA ALA A 9 3.41 -23.87 -56.95
C ALA A 9 2.88 -22.72 -56.07
N PRO A 10 1.92 -22.98 -55.16
CA PRO A 10 1.48 -21.99 -54.19
C PRO A 10 2.59 -21.78 -53.15
N GLY A 11 3.23 -20.61 -53.19
CA GLY A 11 4.06 -20.13 -52.11
C GLY A 11 3.22 -20.02 -50.84
N GLY A 12 3.53 -20.85 -49.85
CA GLY A 12 2.93 -20.78 -48.53
C GLY A 12 3.34 -19.50 -47.83
N ASP A 13 2.42 -18.56 -47.73
CA ASP A 13 2.45 -17.53 -46.69
C ASP A 13 2.11 -18.19 -45.37
N ASP A 14 3.14 -18.67 -44.68
CA ASP A 14 3.06 -19.11 -43.29
C ASP A 14 2.82 -17.86 -42.42
N PRO A 15 1.65 -17.68 -41.78
CA PRO A 15 1.43 -16.49 -40.96
C PRO A 15 2.34 -16.59 -39.73
N ALA A 16 3.41 -15.79 -39.73
CA ALA A 16 4.31 -15.62 -38.60
C ALA A 16 3.50 -15.46 -37.30
N LEU A 17 3.51 -16.51 -36.47
CA LEU A 17 2.83 -16.49 -35.18
C LEU A 17 3.41 -15.34 -34.33
N PRO A 18 2.56 -14.46 -33.78
CA PRO A 18 3.05 -13.33 -33.01
C PRO A 18 3.83 -13.82 -31.78
N ALA A 19 5.08 -13.37 -31.67
CA ALA A 19 6.01 -13.72 -30.62
C ALA A 19 5.40 -13.49 -29.23
N ARG A 20 5.12 -14.59 -28.50
CA ARG A 20 4.78 -14.57 -27.07
C ARG A 20 6.00 -14.13 -26.24
N ARG A 21 6.28 -12.82 -26.18
CA ARG A 21 7.22 -12.22 -25.22
C ARG A 21 6.63 -11.39 -24.04
N PRO A 22 5.39 -11.60 -23.53
CA PRO A 22 4.89 -10.80 -22.40
C PRO A 22 5.11 -11.43 -21.00
N ALA A 23 5.68 -12.63 -20.88
CA ALA A 23 5.76 -13.36 -19.60
C ALA A 23 6.99 -12.97 -18.75
N THR A 24 8.18 -12.91 -19.35
CA THR A 24 9.44 -12.65 -18.65
C THR A 24 9.48 -11.26 -18.01
N GLY A 25 9.08 -10.22 -18.74
CA GLY A 25 9.06 -8.85 -18.19
C GLY A 25 8.09 -8.66 -17.01
N ARG A 26 6.99 -9.45 -16.96
CA ARG A 26 6.08 -9.44 -15.81
C ARG A 26 6.70 -10.14 -14.60
N ALA A 27 7.38 -11.26 -14.81
CA ALA A 27 8.06 -11.98 -13.75
C ALA A 27 9.18 -11.11 -13.13
N VAL A 28 9.98 -10.43 -13.96
CA VAL A 28 11.02 -9.50 -13.51
C VAL A 28 10.42 -8.34 -12.72
N LEU A 29 9.35 -7.71 -13.20
CA LEU A 29 8.70 -6.62 -12.46
C LEU A 29 8.16 -7.08 -11.09
N VAL A 30 7.52 -8.25 -11.03
CA VAL A 30 7.04 -8.81 -9.76
C VAL A 30 8.21 -9.09 -8.82
N LEU A 31 9.30 -9.68 -9.32
CA LEU A 31 10.50 -9.94 -8.54
C LEU A 31 11.10 -8.63 -7.99
N VAL A 32 11.21 -7.58 -8.81
CA VAL A 32 11.70 -6.27 -8.38
C VAL A 32 10.79 -5.66 -7.31
N LEU A 33 9.47 -5.76 -7.45
CA LEU A 33 8.53 -5.25 -6.45
C LEU A 33 8.60 -6.02 -5.13
N VAL A 34 8.72 -7.35 -5.18
CA VAL A 34 8.90 -8.19 -4.00
C VAL A 34 10.25 -7.90 -3.33
N ALA A 35 11.31 -7.77 -4.13
CA ALA A 35 12.63 -7.40 -3.64
C ALA A 35 12.59 -6.02 -2.99
N ALA A 36 11.96 -5.01 -3.60
CA ALA A 36 11.80 -3.69 -3.00
C ALA A 36 11.00 -3.76 -1.68
N ALA A 37 9.89 -4.51 -1.66
CA ALA A 37 9.06 -4.69 -0.46
C ALA A 37 9.78 -5.41 0.69
N ALA A 38 10.86 -6.16 0.41
CA ALA A 38 11.71 -6.78 1.43
C ALA A 38 12.92 -5.90 1.77
N VAL A 39 13.66 -5.41 0.78
CA VAL A 39 14.90 -4.65 0.94
C VAL A 39 14.67 -3.32 1.64
N ILE A 40 13.59 -2.60 1.30
CA ILE A 40 13.28 -1.30 1.92
C ILE A 40 13.10 -1.44 3.44
N PRO A 41 12.23 -2.33 3.97
CA PRO A 41 12.14 -2.48 5.42
C PRO A 41 13.36 -3.14 6.06
N LEU A 42 14.11 -3.99 5.32
CA LEU A 42 15.29 -4.64 5.87
C LEU A 42 16.49 -3.70 6.03
N LEU A 43 16.77 -2.88 5.03
CA LEU A 43 17.94 -2.00 4.98
C LEU A 43 17.62 -0.52 5.20
N GLY A 44 16.34 -0.13 5.08
CA GLY A 44 15.87 1.24 5.23
C GLY A 44 16.18 1.84 6.60
N PRO A 45 15.90 1.15 7.73
CA PRO A 45 16.25 1.66 9.04
C PRO A 45 17.74 1.94 9.21
N SER A 46 18.60 0.99 8.82
CA SER A 46 20.06 1.17 8.91
C SER A 46 20.57 2.29 8.02
N ALA A 47 20.09 2.38 6.78
CA ALA A 47 20.45 3.47 5.87
C ALA A 47 19.95 4.83 6.37
N ALA A 48 18.78 4.86 7.02
CA ALA A 48 18.21 6.06 7.59
C ALA A 48 18.89 6.49 8.89
N LEU A 49 19.54 5.60 9.64
CA LEU A 49 20.28 5.95 10.86
C LEU A 49 21.76 6.28 10.59
N ASP A 50 22.29 5.86 9.44
CA ASP A 50 23.71 6.04 9.14
C ASP A 50 24.13 7.52 9.15
N GLY A 51 25.16 7.82 9.94
CA GLY A 51 25.69 9.17 10.13
C GLY A 51 24.82 10.14 10.94
N THR A 52 23.67 9.75 11.51
CA THR A 52 22.82 10.64 12.32
C THR A 52 23.18 10.66 13.81
N GLY A 53 23.86 9.62 14.29
CA GLY A 53 24.16 9.45 15.72
C GLY A 53 22.96 9.01 16.57
N GLU A 54 21.80 8.76 15.95
CA GLU A 54 20.61 8.26 16.65
C GLU A 54 20.70 6.75 16.89
N ALA A 55 20.26 6.32 18.08
CA ALA A 55 20.20 4.91 18.42
C ALA A 55 19.05 4.21 17.69
N ALA A 56 19.35 3.05 17.09
CA ALA A 56 18.32 2.17 16.55
C ALA A 56 17.42 1.67 17.68
N ALA A 57 16.10 1.74 17.48
CA ALA A 57 15.18 1.03 18.35
C ALA A 57 15.45 -0.49 18.25
N PRO A 58 15.37 -1.24 19.37
CA PRO A 58 15.51 -2.68 19.31
C PRO A 58 14.48 -3.30 18.34
N GLY A 59 14.91 -4.26 17.53
CA GLY A 59 14.04 -4.94 16.56
C GLY A 59 13.50 -4.06 15.42
N VAL A 60 14.02 -2.84 15.21
CA VAL A 60 13.53 -1.85 14.21
C VAL A 60 13.30 -2.46 12.82
N THR A 61 14.21 -3.31 12.36
CA THR A 61 14.13 -3.98 11.07
C THR A 61 12.97 -4.97 10.99
N GLY A 62 12.78 -5.80 12.02
CA GLY A 62 11.67 -6.75 12.10
C GLY A 62 10.33 -6.02 12.16
N VAL A 63 10.26 -4.94 12.96
CA VAL A 63 9.07 -4.09 13.06
C VAL A 63 8.74 -3.42 11.72
N ALA A 64 9.73 -2.86 11.01
CA ALA A 64 9.52 -2.23 9.71
C ALA A 64 8.99 -3.22 8.66
N LEU A 65 9.51 -4.45 8.65
CA LEU A 65 9.07 -5.51 7.74
C LEU A 65 7.63 -5.92 8.03
N LEU A 66 7.31 -6.24 9.29
CA LEU A 66 5.97 -6.64 9.69
C LEU A 66 4.95 -5.52 9.43
N ARG A 67 5.31 -4.26 9.71
CA ARG A 67 4.46 -3.11 9.38
C ARG A 67 4.24 -2.93 7.89
N THR A 68 5.25 -3.20 7.05
CA THR A 68 5.08 -3.18 5.59
C THR A 68 4.02 -4.19 5.17
N VAL A 69 4.06 -5.41 5.70
CA VAL A 69 3.06 -6.45 5.42
C VAL A 69 1.68 -6.05 5.95
N LEU A 70 1.59 -5.54 7.18
CA LEU A 70 0.34 -5.09 7.80
C LEU A 70 -0.34 -3.99 6.98
N PHE A 71 0.39 -2.93 6.62
CA PHE A 71 -0.15 -1.83 5.83
C PHE A 71 -0.50 -2.26 4.40
N ALA A 72 0.29 -3.14 3.77
CA ALA A 72 -0.05 -3.69 2.47
C ALA A 72 -1.35 -4.52 2.52
N ALA A 73 -1.51 -5.36 3.55
CA ALA A 73 -2.72 -6.15 3.77
C ALA A 73 -3.96 -5.25 4.00
N LEU A 74 -3.81 -4.17 4.77
CA LEU A 74 -4.86 -3.17 4.98
C LEU A 74 -5.22 -2.47 3.66
N CYS A 75 -4.24 -2.01 2.89
CA CYS A 75 -4.45 -1.38 1.59
C CYS A 75 -5.24 -2.31 0.64
N VAL A 76 -4.80 -3.56 0.47
CA VAL A 76 -5.46 -4.52 -0.43
C VAL A 76 -6.92 -4.74 -0.04
N GLN A 77 -7.20 -4.94 1.25
CA GLN A 77 -8.57 -5.21 1.73
C GLN A 77 -9.48 -3.99 1.63
N ALA A 78 -9.03 -2.83 2.12
CA ALA A 78 -9.81 -1.59 2.07
C ALA A 78 -10.06 -1.15 0.61
N GLY A 79 -9.04 -1.29 -0.23
CA GLY A 79 -9.09 -1.00 -1.65
C GLY A 79 -10.06 -1.85 -2.46
N GLU A 80 -10.10 -3.16 -2.18
CA GLU A 80 -11.05 -4.08 -2.80
C GLU A 80 -12.50 -3.67 -2.49
N LEU A 81 -12.84 -3.48 -1.21
CA LEU A 81 -14.18 -3.06 -0.80
C LEU A 81 -14.56 -1.68 -1.37
N PHE A 82 -13.60 -0.76 -1.46
CA PHE A 82 -13.81 0.58 -2.00
C PHE A 82 -14.02 0.55 -3.51
N ALA A 83 -13.14 -0.11 -4.26
CA ALA A 83 -13.21 -0.18 -5.71
C ALA A 83 -14.42 -0.97 -6.20
N GLU A 84 -14.83 -2.04 -5.50
CA GLU A 84 -16.07 -2.77 -5.83
C GLU A 84 -17.32 -1.91 -5.65
N ARG A 85 -17.38 -1.08 -4.60
CA ARG A 85 -18.46 -0.09 -4.45
C ARG A 85 -18.46 0.92 -5.59
N LEU A 86 -17.29 1.32 -6.06
CA LEU A 86 -17.15 2.25 -7.16
C LEU A 86 -17.58 1.63 -8.50
N ALA A 87 -17.15 0.40 -8.76
CA ALA A 87 -17.51 -0.38 -9.94
C ALA A 87 -19.03 -0.58 -10.05
N ARG A 88 -19.71 -0.84 -8.94
CA ARG A 88 -21.19 -0.96 -8.92
C ARG A 88 -21.93 0.33 -9.27
N ARG A 89 -21.28 1.49 -9.19
CA ARG A 89 -21.88 2.78 -9.60
C ARG A 89 -21.72 3.05 -11.10
N VAL A 90 -20.95 2.23 -11.82
CA VAL A 90 -20.72 2.40 -13.25
C VAL A 90 -21.84 1.71 -14.03
N PRO A 91 -22.59 2.46 -14.87
CA PRO A 91 -23.59 1.87 -15.75
C PRO A 91 -22.96 0.85 -16.71
N GLY A 92 -23.61 -0.28 -16.94
CA GLY A 92 -23.13 -1.33 -17.85
C GLY A 92 -21.95 -2.15 -17.32
N ALA A 93 -21.59 -2.03 -16.04
CA ALA A 93 -20.55 -2.83 -15.42
C ALA A 93 -20.92 -4.34 -15.41
N PRO A 94 -20.09 -5.23 -15.98
CA PRO A 94 -20.31 -6.66 -15.92
C PRO A 94 -20.32 -7.16 -14.46
N SER A 95 -21.46 -7.71 -14.00
CA SER A 95 -21.61 -8.17 -12.61
C SER A 95 -20.90 -9.50 -12.32
N ALA A 96 -20.61 -10.31 -13.35
CA ALA A 96 -19.98 -11.63 -13.22
C ALA A 96 -18.46 -11.64 -13.50
N ASP A 97 -17.91 -10.61 -14.17
CA ASP A 97 -16.51 -10.59 -14.64
C ASP A 97 -15.56 -9.78 -13.72
N GLY A 98 -15.77 -9.87 -12.41
CA GLY A 98 -14.88 -9.28 -11.42
C GLY A 98 -13.52 -10.00 -11.31
N PRO A 99 -12.43 -9.32 -10.92
CA PRO A 99 -11.19 -10.02 -10.58
C PRO A 99 -11.40 -10.91 -9.34
N ARG A 100 -10.73 -12.06 -9.27
CA ARG A 100 -10.75 -12.91 -8.07
C ARG A 100 -10.28 -12.11 -6.84
N GLY A 101 -11.08 -12.08 -5.79
CA GLY A 101 -10.76 -11.34 -4.57
C GLY A 101 -9.43 -11.78 -3.96
N TRP A 102 -8.58 -10.82 -3.60
CA TRP A 102 -7.40 -11.10 -2.77
C TRP A 102 -7.75 -11.06 -1.28
N SER A 103 -8.98 -10.64 -0.96
CA SER A 103 -9.62 -10.69 0.36
C SER A 103 -9.62 -12.06 1.04
N ALA A 104 -9.39 -13.17 0.32
CA ALA A 104 -9.23 -14.49 0.95
C ALA A 104 -7.87 -14.69 1.63
N TYR A 105 -6.82 -13.97 1.18
CA TYR A 105 -5.42 -14.16 1.59
C TYR A 105 -4.83 -12.94 2.31
N ALA A 106 -5.19 -11.73 1.88
CA ALA A 106 -4.69 -10.49 2.49
C ALA A 106 -4.97 -10.38 4.00
N PRO A 107 -6.16 -10.77 4.54
CA PRO A 107 -6.39 -10.75 5.98
C PRO A 107 -5.44 -11.69 6.74
N TRP A 108 -5.09 -12.85 6.18
CA TRP A 108 -4.16 -13.78 6.81
C TRP A 108 -2.73 -13.24 6.85
N ALA A 109 -2.29 -12.56 5.78
CA ALA A 109 -1.01 -11.86 5.80
C ALA A 109 -0.98 -10.75 6.88
N GLY A 110 -2.07 -9.96 6.98
CA GLY A 110 -2.22 -8.95 8.04
C GLY A 110 -2.25 -9.57 9.44
N PHE A 111 -2.94 -10.69 9.62
CA PHE A 111 -2.97 -11.45 10.88
C PHE A 111 -1.57 -11.93 11.29
N LEU A 112 -0.82 -12.56 10.38
CA LEU A 112 0.54 -13.04 10.67
C LEU A 112 1.48 -11.88 11.01
N ALA A 113 1.35 -10.75 10.30
CA ALA A 113 2.12 -9.55 10.59
C ALA A 113 1.77 -8.95 11.97
N ALA A 114 0.48 -8.83 12.29
CA ALA A 114 0.01 -8.34 13.58
C ALA A 114 0.41 -9.27 14.73
N LEU A 115 0.40 -10.59 14.50
CA LEU A 115 0.85 -11.59 15.47
C LEU A 115 2.35 -11.47 15.72
N GLY A 116 3.15 -11.27 14.66
CA GLY A 116 4.57 -10.98 14.77
C GLY A 116 4.83 -9.70 15.57
N LEU A 117 4.10 -8.62 15.29
CA LEU A 117 4.21 -7.36 16.05
C LEU A 117 3.82 -7.54 17.52
N ALA A 118 2.73 -8.28 17.80
CA ALA A 118 2.32 -8.60 19.16
C ALA A 118 3.40 -9.43 19.90
N SER A 119 4.06 -10.36 19.22
CA SER A 119 5.16 -11.13 19.82
C SER A 119 6.37 -10.26 20.16
N ILE A 120 6.67 -9.24 19.35
CA ILE A 120 7.73 -8.26 19.63
C ILE A 120 7.36 -7.43 20.86
N VAL A 121 6.11 -6.96 20.96
CA VAL A 121 5.62 -6.20 22.13
C VAL A 121 5.66 -7.07 23.40
N ALA A 122 5.28 -8.34 23.31
CA ALA A 122 5.32 -9.29 24.42
C ALA A 122 6.74 -9.60 24.94
N ASN A 123 7.76 -9.36 24.12
CA ASN A 123 9.17 -9.53 24.47
C ASN A 123 9.87 -8.17 24.71
N GLY A 124 9.13 -7.16 25.20
CA GLY A 124 9.69 -5.86 25.54
C GLY A 124 10.23 -5.06 24.35
N ASN A 125 9.61 -5.20 23.17
CA ASN A 125 10.05 -4.65 21.88
C ASN A 125 11.33 -5.27 21.29
N LEU A 126 11.67 -6.48 21.71
CA LEU A 126 12.74 -7.29 21.10
C LEU A 126 12.17 -8.38 20.19
N VAL A 127 12.95 -8.79 19.19
CA VAL A 127 12.57 -9.94 18.36
C VAL A 127 12.71 -11.22 19.21
N PRO A 128 11.62 -11.99 19.44
CA PRO A 128 11.69 -13.20 20.25
C PRO A 128 12.47 -14.32 19.54
N HIS A 129 13.23 -15.10 20.31
CA HIS A 129 14.00 -16.24 19.80
C HIS A 129 13.43 -17.58 20.29
N ALA A 130 12.73 -17.58 21.43
CA ALA A 130 12.00 -18.72 21.97
C ALA A 130 10.61 -18.30 22.50
N LEU A 131 9.70 -19.28 22.63
CA LEU A 131 8.37 -19.04 23.19
C LEU A 131 8.40 -18.67 24.68
N SER A 132 9.45 -19.07 25.40
CA SER A 132 9.69 -18.70 26.80
C SER A 132 9.97 -17.21 27.00
N ASP A 133 10.33 -16.49 25.93
CA ASP A 133 10.65 -15.06 25.99
C ASP A 133 9.38 -14.19 25.99
N LEU A 134 8.20 -14.79 25.76
CA LEU A 134 6.95 -14.09 25.58
C LEU A 134 6.19 -13.92 26.90
N ASP A 135 6.07 -12.67 27.38
CA ASP A 135 5.17 -12.32 28.47
C ASP A 135 3.75 -12.06 27.94
N ILE A 136 3.00 -13.15 27.74
CA ILE A 136 1.61 -13.09 27.26
C ILE A 136 0.71 -12.37 28.28
N ALA A 137 0.98 -12.50 29.57
CA ALA A 137 0.22 -11.80 30.60
C ALA A 137 0.45 -10.28 30.51
N GLY A 138 1.70 -9.87 30.26
CA GLY A 138 2.10 -8.48 30.02
C GLY A 138 1.42 -7.82 28.82
N LEU A 139 1.02 -8.58 27.79
CA LEU A 139 0.25 -8.03 26.66
C LEU A 139 -1.10 -7.45 27.09
N TYR A 140 -1.79 -8.09 28.03
CA TYR A 140 -3.08 -7.60 28.53
C TYR A 140 -2.91 -6.45 29.53
N GLY A 141 -1.76 -6.39 30.20
CA GLY A 141 -1.43 -5.34 31.17
C GLY A 141 -1.00 -4.00 30.54
N THR A 142 -0.71 -3.97 29.25
CA THR A 142 -0.17 -2.78 28.57
C THR A 142 -1.08 -2.25 27.46
N ARG A 143 -1.10 -0.93 27.27
CA ARG A 143 -1.84 -0.30 26.18
C ARG A 143 -1.37 -0.78 24.81
N ASP A 144 -0.07 -0.87 24.60
CA ASP A 144 0.47 -1.29 23.30
C ASP A 144 0.18 -2.76 23.01
N GLY A 145 0.21 -3.62 24.04
CA GLY A 145 -0.18 -5.02 23.94
C GLY A 145 -1.67 -5.20 23.61
N THR A 146 -2.56 -4.48 24.29
CA THR A 146 -4.01 -4.53 23.99
C THR A 146 -4.34 -4.02 22.58
N LEU A 147 -3.66 -2.98 22.10
CA LEU A 147 -3.80 -2.51 20.71
C LEU A 147 -3.27 -3.53 19.70
N ALA A 148 -2.15 -4.21 19.99
CA ALA A 148 -1.63 -5.27 19.14
C ALA A 148 -2.60 -6.48 19.07
N LEU A 149 -3.16 -6.89 20.21
CA LEU A 149 -4.18 -7.93 20.26
C LEU A 149 -5.45 -7.53 19.49
N LEU A 150 -5.88 -6.26 19.57
CA LEU A 150 -7.00 -5.75 18.79
C LEU A 150 -6.77 -5.94 17.28
N GLU A 151 -5.57 -5.64 16.78
CA GLU A 151 -5.24 -5.82 15.36
C GLU A 151 -5.24 -7.29 14.93
N VAL A 152 -4.65 -8.16 15.76
CA VAL A 152 -4.66 -9.62 15.52
C VAL A 152 -6.10 -10.11 15.36
N ASN A 153 -6.98 -9.77 16.32
CA ASN A 153 -8.38 -10.16 16.27
C ASN A 153 -9.13 -9.52 15.10
N ALA A 154 -8.87 -8.24 14.82
CA ALA A 154 -9.50 -7.52 13.72
C ALA A 154 -9.19 -8.17 12.37
N PHE A 155 -7.94 -8.59 12.10
CA PHE A 155 -7.62 -9.29 10.86
C PHE A 155 -8.29 -10.66 10.74
N VAL A 156 -8.45 -11.41 11.85
CA VAL A 156 -9.22 -12.66 11.86
C VAL A 156 -10.69 -12.38 11.51
N VAL A 157 -11.31 -11.40 12.16
CA VAL A 157 -12.70 -11.02 11.88
C VAL A 157 -12.86 -10.53 10.44
N ALA A 158 -11.89 -9.77 9.90
CA ALA A 158 -11.87 -9.37 8.50
C ALA A 158 -11.81 -10.58 7.56
N ALA A 159 -11.02 -11.61 7.88
CA ALA A 159 -10.93 -12.86 7.12
C ALA A 159 -12.26 -13.63 7.08
N LEU A 160 -12.95 -13.68 8.23
CA LEU A 160 -14.27 -14.31 8.36
C LEU A 160 -15.34 -13.51 7.58
N CYS A 161 -15.34 -12.18 7.72
CA CYS A 161 -16.24 -11.29 6.99
C CYS A 161 -16.07 -11.41 5.48
N ALA A 162 -14.83 -11.51 4.99
CA ALA A 162 -14.52 -11.69 3.57
C ALA A 162 -15.07 -13.01 2.98
N ARG A 163 -15.23 -14.04 3.81
CA ARG A 163 -15.83 -15.33 3.43
C ARG A 163 -17.34 -15.41 3.67
N SER A 164 -17.92 -14.39 4.29
CA SER A 164 -19.34 -14.35 4.62
C SER A 164 -20.21 -13.89 3.45
N ARG A 165 -21.54 -13.98 3.60
CA ARG A 165 -22.50 -13.40 2.64
C ARG A 165 -22.52 -11.86 2.63
N ARG A 166 -21.81 -11.20 3.57
CA ARG A 166 -21.78 -9.74 3.73
C ARG A 166 -20.33 -9.23 3.83
N PRO A 167 -19.54 -9.27 2.73
CA PRO A 167 -18.14 -8.83 2.74
C PRO A 167 -17.97 -7.36 3.18
N ALA A 168 -18.99 -6.52 3.00
CA ALA A 168 -19.00 -5.15 3.49
C ALA A 168 -18.83 -5.03 5.02
N ALA A 169 -19.15 -6.07 5.79
CA ALA A 169 -18.95 -6.11 7.24
C ALA A 169 -17.47 -6.05 7.63
N ALA A 170 -16.54 -6.39 6.70
CA ALA A 170 -15.10 -6.25 6.93
C ALA A 170 -14.65 -4.78 7.11
N LEU A 171 -15.50 -3.79 6.82
CA LEU A 171 -15.18 -2.38 7.13
C LEU A 171 -14.92 -2.14 8.61
N ALA A 172 -15.72 -2.76 9.50
CA ALA A 172 -15.60 -2.55 10.94
C ALA A 172 -14.23 -3.02 11.48
N PRO A 173 -13.77 -4.27 11.23
CA PRO A 173 -12.45 -4.68 11.68
C PRO A 173 -11.32 -3.89 11.01
N LEU A 174 -11.43 -3.51 9.73
CA LEU A 174 -10.39 -2.69 9.08
C LEU A 174 -10.30 -1.29 9.70
N ALA A 175 -11.44 -0.69 10.07
CA ALA A 175 -11.46 0.57 10.81
C ALA A 175 -10.83 0.41 12.20
N ALA A 176 -11.06 -0.72 12.89
CA ALA A 176 -10.42 -1.02 14.17
C ALA A 176 -8.89 -1.09 14.04
N VAL A 177 -8.35 -1.71 12.97
CA VAL A 177 -6.90 -1.71 12.68
C VAL A 177 -6.38 -0.28 12.49
N VAL A 178 -7.07 0.55 11.70
CA VAL A 178 -6.66 1.95 11.47
C VAL A 178 -6.62 2.75 12.78
N VAL A 179 -7.64 2.59 13.62
CA VAL A 179 -7.71 3.27 14.92
C VAL A 179 -6.61 2.76 15.86
N ALA A 180 -6.37 1.45 15.88
CA ALA A 180 -5.31 0.86 16.70
C ALA A 180 -3.92 1.39 16.32
N GLU A 181 -3.60 1.43 15.03
CA GLU A 181 -2.36 2.02 14.52
C GLU A 181 -2.24 3.51 14.85
N ALA A 182 -3.33 4.28 14.71
CA ALA A 182 -3.33 5.69 15.02
C ALA A 182 -3.08 5.98 16.51
N LEU A 183 -3.71 5.19 17.38
CA LEU A 183 -3.53 5.29 18.83
C LEU A 183 -2.13 4.82 19.26
N ARG A 184 -1.56 3.82 18.60
CA ARG A 184 -0.20 3.34 18.87
C ARG A 184 0.86 4.35 18.44
N ALA A 185 0.65 5.02 17.31
CA ALA A 185 1.57 6.04 16.79
C ALA A 185 1.67 7.30 17.68
N HIS A 186 0.69 7.49 18.58
CA HIS A 186 0.55 8.68 19.42
C HIS A 186 0.23 8.29 20.88
N PRO A 187 1.25 7.95 21.69
CA PRO A 187 1.07 7.63 23.09
C PRO A 187 0.47 8.81 23.87
N PRO A 188 -0.32 8.56 24.95
CA PRO A 188 -0.95 9.63 25.74
C PRO A 188 0.02 10.65 26.36
N ALA A 189 1.31 10.29 26.50
CA ALA A 189 2.36 11.18 26.97
C ALA A 189 2.73 12.29 25.95
N GLU A 190 2.37 12.15 24.67
CA GLU A 190 2.55 13.19 23.66
C GLU A 190 1.55 14.33 23.89
N HIS A 191 2.05 15.58 23.92
CA HIS A 191 1.26 16.79 24.22
C HIS A 191 0.03 17.00 23.30
N THR A 192 0.06 16.42 22.09
CA THR A 192 -1.01 16.54 21.09
C THR A 192 -1.49 15.18 20.57
N ALA A 193 -1.44 14.14 21.41
CA ALA A 193 -1.71 12.75 21.04
C ALA A 193 -3.05 12.53 20.30
N TYR A 194 -4.13 13.18 20.75
CA TYR A 194 -5.45 13.03 20.12
C TYR A 194 -5.49 13.61 18.70
N LEU A 195 -4.89 14.79 18.50
CA LEU A 195 -4.78 15.40 17.17
C LEU A 195 -3.89 14.55 16.26
N GLY A 196 -2.77 14.03 16.79
CA GLY A 196 -1.91 13.11 16.06
C GLY A 196 -2.63 11.83 15.63
N SER A 197 -3.42 11.25 16.54
CA SER A 197 -4.24 10.06 16.26
C SER A 197 -5.28 10.36 15.18
N ALA A 198 -6.01 11.48 15.29
CA ALA A 198 -7.01 11.87 14.31
C ALA A 198 -6.39 12.09 12.92
N LEU A 199 -5.25 12.79 12.84
CA LEU A 199 -4.51 12.98 11.60
C LEU A 199 -4.05 11.64 11.01
N THR A 200 -3.59 10.71 11.84
CA THR A 200 -3.15 9.37 11.40
C THR A 200 -4.32 8.53 10.89
N VAL A 201 -5.48 8.56 11.55
CA VAL A 201 -6.70 7.86 11.07
C VAL A 201 -7.05 8.34 9.66
N VAL A 202 -7.11 9.66 9.46
CA VAL A 202 -7.45 10.23 8.15
C VAL A 202 -6.37 9.89 7.11
N HIS A 203 -5.09 10.10 7.44
CA HIS A 203 -3.98 9.85 6.53
C HIS A 203 -3.90 8.39 6.10
N LEU A 204 -3.95 7.46 7.06
CA LEU A 204 -3.87 6.02 6.82
C LEU A 204 -5.09 5.51 6.06
N THR A 205 -6.29 5.98 6.39
CA THR A 205 -7.51 5.62 5.64
C THR A 205 -7.40 6.10 4.19
N CYS A 206 -7.06 7.36 3.97
CA CYS A 206 -6.93 7.90 2.62
C CYS A 206 -5.83 7.18 1.82
N ALA A 207 -4.69 6.89 2.45
CA ALA A 207 -3.61 6.14 1.82
C ALA A 207 -4.05 4.71 1.46
N ALA A 208 -4.72 4.00 2.37
CA ALA A 208 -5.20 2.64 2.11
C ALA A 208 -6.20 2.59 0.95
N LEU A 209 -7.13 3.56 0.90
CA LEU A 209 -8.10 3.68 -0.18
C LEU A 209 -7.45 4.06 -1.52
N TRP A 210 -6.42 4.90 -1.51
CA TRP A 210 -5.71 5.31 -2.73
C TRP A 210 -4.84 4.17 -3.28
N VAL A 211 -4.01 3.55 -2.44
CA VAL A 211 -3.12 2.46 -2.87
C VAL A 211 -3.93 1.24 -3.30
N GLY A 212 -4.81 0.77 -2.41
CA GLY A 212 -5.61 -0.42 -2.67
C GLY A 212 -6.65 -0.23 -3.76
N GLY A 213 -7.28 0.96 -3.80
CA GLY A 213 -8.30 1.29 -4.78
C GLY A 213 -7.73 1.27 -6.20
N LEU A 214 -6.57 1.90 -6.42
CA LEU A 214 -5.92 1.89 -7.74
C LEU A 214 -5.55 0.47 -8.15
N LEU A 215 -4.93 -0.30 -7.23
CA LEU A 215 -4.56 -1.69 -7.49
C LEU A 215 -5.77 -2.52 -7.94
N HIS A 216 -6.88 -2.43 -7.23
CA HIS A 216 -8.09 -3.18 -7.58
C HIS A 216 -8.70 -2.66 -8.89
N VAL A 217 -8.80 -1.34 -9.09
CA VAL A 217 -9.30 -0.74 -10.34
C VAL A 217 -8.50 -1.22 -11.55
N LEU A 218 -7.16 -1.25 -11.48
CA LEU A 218 -6.32 -1.75 -12.58
C LEU A 218 -6.50 -3.24 -12.87
N ARG A 219 -6.79 -4.04 -11.84
CA ARG A 219 -7.12 -5.47 -12.00
C ARG A 219 -8.47 -5.66 -12.66
N THR A 220 -9.46 -4.83 -12.31
CA THR A 220 -10.79 -4.81 -12.94
C THR A 220 -10.70 -4.34 -14.39
N LEU A 221 -10.01 -3.24 -14.67
CA LEU A 221 -9.72 -2.75 -16.03
C LEU A 221 -9.08 -3.83 -16.91
N ARG A 222 -8.14 -4.61 -16.36
CA ARG A 222 -7.51 -5.71 -17.10
C ARG A 222 -8.51 -6.79 -17.52
N ARG A 223 -9.54 -7.05 -16.71
CA ARG A 223 -10.62 -8.01 -17.04
C ARG A 223 -11.59 -7.42 -18.05
N TRP A 224 -11.98 -6.17 -17.85
CA TRP A 224 -12.98 -5.50 -18.70
C TRP A 224 -12.41 -4.96 -20.02
N ARG A 225 -11.09 -5.02 -20.23
CA ARG A 225 -10.42 -4.47 -21.41
C ARG A 225 -11.03 -4.89 -22.76
N THR A 226 -11.58 -6.11 -22.84
CA THR A 226 -12.16 -6.68 -24.06
C THR A 226 -13.68 -6.79 -23.98
N THR A 227 -14.25 -6.93 -22.79
CA THR A 227 -15.69 -7.18 -22.61
C THR A 227 -16.50 -5.92 -22.33
N ALA A 228 -15.91 -4.92 -21.66
CA ALA A 228 -16.57 -3.66 -21.30
C ALA A 228 -15.58 -2.49 -21.18
N PRO A 229 -14.91 -2.09 -22.27
CA PRO A 229 -13.88 -1.05 -22.24
C PRO A 229 -14.41 0.31 -21.79
N GLU A 230 -15.64 0.67 -22.16
CA GLU A 230 -16.30 1.92 -21.77
C GLU A 230 -16.58 1.97 -20.27
N ALA A 231 -17.10 0.88 -19.69
CA ALA A 231 -17.28 0.76 -18.24
C ALA A 231 -15.92 0.83 -17.50
N GLY A 232 -14.87 0.28 -18.09
CA GLY A 232 -13.50 0.43 -17.59
C GLY A 232 -13.04 1.88 -17.54
N ALA A 233 -13.20 2.63 -18.64
CA ALA A 233 -12.85 4.04 -18.70
C ALA A 233 -13.66 4.87 -17.69
N ALA A 234 -14.97 4.61 -17.57
CA ALA A 234 -15.84 5.26 -16.61
C ALA A 234 -15.42 4.98 -15.16
N LEU A 235 -15.07 3.73 -14.83
CA LEU A 235 -14.55 3.34 -13.51
C LEU A 235 -13.26 4.09 -13.18
N LEU A 236 -12.32 4.13 -14.13
CA LEU A 236 -11.04 4.81 -13.93
C LEU A 236 -11.20 6.32 -13.78
N GLY A 237 -12.11 6.93 -14.55
CA GLY A 237 -12.44 8.36 -14.42
C GLY A 237 -13.13 8.70 -13.09
N LEU A 238 -14.05 7.85 -12.63
CA LEU A 238 -14.67 7.98 -11.31
C LEU A 238 -13.64 7.82 -10.18
N TYR A 239 -12.76 6.83 -10.30
CA TYR A 239 -11.66 6.62 -9.36
C TYR A 239 -10.71 7.81 -9.31
N ALA A 240 -10.31 8.34 -10.47
CA ALA A 240 -9.44 9.50 -10.54
C ALA A 240 -10.01 10.69 -9.76
N ARG A 241 -11.31 10.99 -9.90
CA ARG A 241 -11.95 12.06 -9.13
C ARG A 241 -11.79 11.88 -7.62
N VAL A 242 -12.07 10.68 -7.11
CA VAL A 242 -11.90 10.38 -5.68
C VAL A 242 -10.43 10.45 -5.27
N ALA A 243 -9.52 9.89 -6.07
CA ALA A 243 -8.09 9.90 -5.79
C ALA A 243 -7.50 11.32 -5.68
N ALA A 244 -8.08 12.33 -6.35
CA ALA A 244 -7.66 13.73 -6.17
C ALA A 244 -7.99 14.25 -4.76
N VAL A 245 -9.18 13.90 -4.25
CA VAL A 245 -9.60 14.26 -2.88
C VAL A 245 -8.74 13.51 -1.86
N LEU A 246 -8.48 12.22 -2.08
CA LEU A 246 -7.59 11.43 -1.22
C LEU A 246 -6.18 12.03 -1.16
N LEU A 247 -5.62 12.42 -2.31
CA LEU A 247 -4.31 13.09 -2.36
C LEU A 247 -4.31 14.41 -1.58
N ALA A 248 -5.34 15.24 -1.75
CA ALA A 248 -5.45 16.50 -1.00
C ALA A 248 -5.50 16.26 0.52
N ALA A 249 -6.29 15.29 0.97
CA ALA A 249 -6.38 14.92 2.39
C ALA A 249 -5.06 14.36 2.93
N ILE A 250 -4.38 13.49 2.18
CA ILE A 250 -3.06 12.94 2.54
C ILE A 250 -2.02 14.05 2.66
N THR A 251 -2.00 14.99 1.72
CA THR A 251 -1.09 16.14 1.75
C THR A 251 -1.36 17.03 2.94
N ALA A 252 -2.62 17.41 3.17
CA ALA A 252 -3.00 18.24 4.32
C ALA A 252 -2.62 17.57 5.65
N THR A 253 -3.03 16.31 5.85
CA THR A 253 -2.70 15.56 7.07
C THR A 253 -1.20 15.32 7.24
N GLY A 254 -0.47 15.11 6.14
CA GLY A 254 0.98 14.98 6.12
C GLY A 254 1.68 16.27 6.54
N VAL A 255 1.31 17.41 5.96
CA VAL A 255 1.84 18.73 6.33
C VAL A 255 1.55 19.04 7.79
N CYS A 256 0.30 18.87 8.24
CA CYS A 256 -0.06 19.07 9.65
C CYS A 256 0.74 18.16 10.58
N SER A 257 0.96 16.89 10.20
CA SER A 257 1.74 15.95 11.00
C SER A 257 3.23 16.29 11.05
N THR A 258 3.80 16.74 9.94
CA THR A 258 5.19 17.21 9.88
C THR A 258 5.37 18.43 10.75
N LEU A 259 4.53 19.46 10.61
CA LEU A 259 4.63 20.69 11.41
C LEU A 259 4.43 20.45 12.92
N ARG A 260 3.59 19.46 13.27
CA ARG A 260 3.40 19.06 14.67
C ARG A 260 4.62 18.37 15.27
N ARG A 261 5.34 17.57 14.47
CA ARG A 261 6.55 16.83 14.91
C ARG A 261 7.85 17.64 14.75
N MET A 262 7.88 18.55 13.78
CA MET A 262 9.02 19.39 13.41
C MET A 262 8.55 20.82 13.21
N PRO A 263 8.65 21.68 14.23
CA PRO A 263 8.28 23.09 14.12
C PRO A 263 8.99 23.81 12.97
N VAL A 264 8.35 24.85 12.41
CA VAL A 264 8.86 25.57 11.21
C VAL A 264 10.30 26.08 11.34
N GLY A 265 10.74 26.44 12.55
CA GLY A 265 12.10 26.92 12.80
C GLY A 265 13.18 25.85 12.76
N THR A 266 12.82 24.57 12.92
CA THR A 266 13.76 23.44 12.96
C THR A 266 13.56 22.46 11.82
N VAL A 267 12.48 22.60 11.04
CA VAL A 267 12.08 21.61 10.03
C VAL A 267 13.17 21.35 8.99
N LEU A 268 13.86 22.39 8.51
CA LEU A 268 14.88 22.25 7.47
C LEU A 268 16.11 21.49 7.97
N ASP A 269 16.56 21.81 9.18
CA ASP A 269 17.66 21.12 9.86
C ASP A 269 17.28 19.65 10.12
N GLN A 270 16.16 19.42 10.79
CA GLN A 270 15.71 18.08 11.17
C GLN A 270 15.43 17.19 9.96
N LEU A 271 15.01 17.74 8.82
CA LEU A 271 14.79 16.97 7.58
C LEU A 271 16.06 16.30 7.06
N VAL A 272 17.23 16.89 7.30
CA VAL A 272 18.49 16.38 6.74
C VAL A 272 19.39 15.75 7.80
N THR A 273 19.25 16.12 9.07
CA THR A 273 20.10 15.63 10.16
C THR A 273 19.53 14.42 10.90
N THR A 274 18.21 14.19 10.86
CA THR A 274 17.57 13.06 11.57
C THR A 274 17.16 11.93 10.63
N ALA A 275 17.17 10.70 11.13
CA ALA A 275 16.74 9.51 10.40
C ALA A 275 15.29 9.61 9.95
N TYR A 276 14.43 10.08 10.85
CA TYR A 276 13.03 10.34 10.57
C TYR A 276 12.88 11.40 9.47
N GLY A 277 13.63 12.51 9.55
CA GLY A 277 13.59 13.60 8.58
C GLY A 277 14.00 13.17 7.18
N ARG A 278 15.13 12.45 7.05
CA ARG A 278 15.62 11.95 5.76
C ARG A 278 14.64 10.97 5.13
N THR A 279 14.05 10.10 5.94
CA THR A 279 13.03 9.13 5.49
C THR A 279 11.73 9.83 5.08
N LEU A 280 11.32 10.87 5.83
CA LEU A 280 10.17 11.70 5.49
C LEU A 280 10.40 12.43 4.17
N LEU A 281 11.58 13.00 3.94
CA LEU A 281 11.95 13.65 2.69
C LEU A 281 11.87 12.68 1.51
N ALA A 282 12.43 11.47 1.66
CA ALA A 282 12.32 10.41 0.67
C ALA A 282 10.85 10.06 0.38
N LYS A 283 10.00 9.94 1.41
CA LYS A 283 8.56 9.71 1.26
C LYS A 283 7.89 10.84 0.48
N VAL A 284 8.19 12.10 0.76
CA VAL A 284 7.62 13.26 0.06
C VAL A 284 8.02 13.27 -1.42
N ILE A 285 9.29 13.02 -1.73
CA ILE A 285 9.78 12.91 -3.12
C ILE A 285 9.03 11.79 -3.87
N LEU A 286 8.89 10.61 -3.25
CA LEU A 286 8.15 9.50 -3.84
C LEU A 286 6.68 9.85 -4.09
N VAL A 287 6.00 10.52 -3.15
CA VAL A 287 4.61 10.97 -3.31
C VAL A 287 4.49 12.01 -4.43
N ALA A 288 5.49 12.88 -4.62
CA ALA A 288 5.52 13.80 -5.75
C ALA A 288 5.63 13.04 -7.09
N VAL A 289 6.50 12.04 -7.19
CA VAL A 289 6.63 11.16 -8.37
C VAL A 289 5.32 10.43 -8.67
N VAL A 290 4.69 9.84 -7.65
CA VAL A 290 3.37 9.20 -7.77
C VAL A 290 2.32 10.19 -8.29
N SER A 291 2.32 11.43 -7.77
CA SER A 291 1.40 12.47 -8.21
C SER A 291 1.58 12.79 -9.69
N VAL A 292 2.83 12.87 -10.18
CA VAL A 292 3.11 13.07 -11.62
C VAL A 292 2.56 11.93 -12.48
N PHE A 293 2.70 10.67 -12.05
CA PHE A 293 2.10 9.53 -12.74
C PHE A 293 0.57 9.61 -12.77
N ALA A 294 -0.04 9.93 -11.63
CA ALA A 294 -1.50 10.11 -11.52
C ALA A 294 -2.00 11.24 -12.44
N LEU A 295 -1.31 12.38 -12.46
CA LEU A 295 -1.59 13.52 -13.34
C LEU A 295 -1.46 13.15 -14.82
N SER A 296 -0.42 12.40 -15.17
CA SER A 296 -0.18 11.92 -16.54
C SER A 296 -1.26 10.93 -16.99
N ALA A 297 -1.66 9.98 -16.14
CA ALA A 297 -2.76 9.07 -16.41
C ALA A 297 -4.08 9.84 -16.63
N ARG A 298 -4.39 10.81 -15.77
CA ARG A 298 -5.58 11.67 -15.90
C ARG A 298 -5.59 12.48 -17.19
N ARG A 299 -4.45 13.08 -17.57
CA ARG A 299 -4.33 13.84 -18.82
C ARG A 299 -4.63 12.93 -20.02
N ARG A 300 -4.02 11.74 -20.08
CA ARG A 300 -4.24 10.79 -21.17
C ARG A 300 -5.70 10.30 -21.27
N LEU A 301 -6.35 10.07 -20.12
CA LEU A 301 -7.78 9.74 -20.09
C LEU A 301 -8.67 10.85 -20.63
N ARG A 302 -8.36 12.12 -20.34
CA ARG A 302 -9.11 13.26 -20.90
C ARG A 302 -9.00 13.37 -22.41
N HIS A 303 -7.93 12.83 -23.00
CA HIS A 303 -7.75 12.77 -24.45
C HIS A 303 -8.36 11.49 -25.07
N GLY A 304 -9.11 10.69 -24.28
CA GLY A 304 -9.79 9.48 -24.75
C GLY A 304 -8.91 8.23 -24.84
N ASP A 305 -7.63 8.30 -24.50
CA ASP A 305 -6.69 7.19 -24.67
C ASP A 305 -6.57 6.35 -23.38
N LEU A 306 -7.47 5.37 -23.23
CA LEU A 306 -7.46 4.41 -22.12
C LEU A 306 -6.19 3.56 -22.12
N GLY A 307 -5.69 3.17 -23.29
CA GLY A 307 -4.49 2.34 -23.44
C GLY A 307 -3.24 3.05 -22.91
N ALA A 308 -3.06 4.32 -23.31
CA ALA A 308 -1.94 5.12 -22.85
C ALA A 308 -2.06 5.56 -21.39
N ALA A 309 -3.27 5.64 -20.83
CA ALA A 309 -3.46 5.88 -19.40
C ALA A 309 -3.08 4.67 -18.51
N TYR A 310 -3.11 3.46 -19.06
CA TYR A 310 -2.86 2.22 -18.31
C TYR A 310 -1.41 2.07 -17.85
N VAL A 311 -0.44 2.45 -18.70
CA VAL A 311 1.00 2.38 -18.38
C VAL A 311 1.39 3.26 -17.18
N PRO A 312 1.11 4.58 -17.15
CA PRO A 312 1.43 5.43 -16.01
C PRO A 312 0.68 5.00 -14.75
N ALA A 313 -0.56 4.52 -14.86
CA ALA A 313 -1.30 4.02 -13.70
C ALA A 313 -0.66 2.75 -13.09
N ARG A 314 -0.07 1.87 -13.92
CA ARG A 314 0.70 0.73 -13.41
C ARG A 314 1.99 1.13 -12.72
N ALA A 315 2.69 2.13 -13.26
CA ALA A 315 3.87 2.72 -12.61
C ALA A 315 3.47 3.39 -11.28
N GLU A 316 2.31 4.05 -11.23
CA GLU A 316 1.74 4.63 -10.01
C GLU A 316 1.54 3.57 -8.91
N VAL A 317 0.95 2.40 -9.22
CA VAL A 317 0.79 1.31 -8.24
C VAL A 317 2.13 0.79 -7.72
N ALA A 318 3.12 0.63 -8.59
CA ALA A 318 4.46 0.20 -8.20
C ALA A 318 5.11 1.20 -7.23
N ALA A 319 5.07 2.49 -7.58
CA ALA A 319 5.61 3.56 -6.73
C ALA A 319 4.83 3.71 -5.41
N LEU A 320 3.51 3.53 -5.42
CA LEU A 320 2.69 3.51 -4.21
C LEU A 320 3.05 2.35 -3.27
N GLY A 321 3.41 1.18 -3.80
CA GLY A 321 3.96 0.07 -3.01
C GLY A 321 5.24 0.45 -2.27
N VAL A 322 6.15 1.16 -2.95
CA VAL A 322 7.38 1.70 -2.35
C VAL A 322 7.04 2.75 -1.27
N VAL A 323 6.08 3.64 -1.51
CA VAL A 323 5.60 4.62 -0.51
C VAL A 323 5.08 3.94 0.76
N VAL A 324 4.36 2.82 0.63
CA VAL A 324 3.89 2.03 1.78
C VAL A 324 5.06 1.45 2.57
N ALA A 325 6.04 0.85 1.91
CA ALA A 325 7.23 0.30 2.58
C ALA A 325 8.06 1.39 3.28
N VAL A 326 8.29 2.54 2.62
CA VAL A 326 8.96 3.69 3.25
C VAL A 326 8.15 4.26 4.41
N SER A 327 6.82 4.27 4.31
CA SER A 327 5.96 4.69 5.43
C SER A 327 6.07 3.75 6.63
N ALA A 328 6.18 2.44 6.40
CA ALA A 328 6.41 1.46 7.46
C ALA A 328 7.77 1.64 8.15
N VAL A 329 8.82 1.91 7.38
CA VAL A 329 10.14 2.28 7.93
C VAL A 329 10.03 3.53 8.78
N LEU A 330 9.38 4.59 8.27
CA LEU A 330 9.18 5.84 9.01
C LEU A 330 8.48 5.64 10.36
N THR A 331 7.55 4.69 10.46
CA THR A 331 6.86 4.37 11.72
C THR A 331 7.68 3.53 12.71
N ALA A 332 8.79 2.95 12.27
CA ALA A 332 9.71 2.19 13.12
C ALA A 332 10.91 3.01 13.60
N LEU A 333 11.21 4.13 12.92
CA LEU A 333 12.32 5.00 13.25
C LEU A 333 12.05 5.84 14.51
N PRO A 334 13.11 6.25 15.24
CA PRO A 334 12.97 7.14 16.37
C PRO A 334 12.33 8.46 15.93
N LEU A 335 11.50 9.03 16.80
CA LEU A 335 10.96 10.37 16.57
C LEU A 335 12.10 11.40 16.61
N PRO A 336 11.97 12.52 15.88
CA PRO A 336 12.91 13.62 15.95
C PRO A 336 12.73 14.35 17.29
N ILE A 337 13.38 13.87 18.35
CA ILE A 337 13.32 14.49 19.69
C ILE A 337 14.60 15.29 19.93
N ARG A 338 14.48 16.53 20.41
CA ARG A 338 15.59 17.19 21.12
C ARG A 338 15.35 17.08 22.62
N TRP A 339 16.39 16.71 23.35
CA TRP A 339 16.55 17.14 24.73
C TRP A 339 16.79 18.64 24.68
N SER A 340 15.77 19.44 25.02
CA SER A 340 15.97 20.83 25.42
C SER A 340 16.16 20.88 26.93
#